data_AF-A0A924YJJ8-F1
#
_entry.id   AF-A0A924YJJ8-F1
#
_cell.length_a   1.000
_cell.length_b   1.000
_cell.length_c   1.000
_cell.angle_alpha   90.00
_cell.angle_beta   90.00
_cell.angle_gamma   90.00
#
_symmetry.space_group_name_H-M   'P 1'
#
loop_
_entity.id
_entity.type
_entity.pdbx_description
1 polymer ?
#
loop_
_entity_poly.entity_id
_entity_poly.type
_entity_poly.pdbx_seq_one_letter_code
_entity_poly.pdbx_strand_id
1 'polypeptide(L)'
;MSEPSPRSSLVRWLYTHNPFYAISAALMLYAVRAGYGELQIGSINCWVMMGVLAAYTLLLAGVGVCIVRLGRVWEDARSILLLLLLLFLAVSISADDLFVKATTPGQGTALLASGFLFSVAVSAGVIWGSRIRIGWEYAVPFVLYLALFFAMPWWCSPELHPRATRMLNWTVFLFPQVAALLNLTLLPAVRRGVKGVANNGTPWPWPWFPWTAFGVIAVAVVIRSFALAMTFGQTGPIWGDIKARSGIVFDTIWGPYFLIPFGLSILVLLFEGALAAGNRVVARRMMLCSPGLLLFALPWSEGPAFEAFLTNRVLATIGAPMWWTLLLLLAF
;
A
#
# COMPACT_ATOMS: atom_id res chain seq x y z
N MET A 1 -45.43 6.10 12.00
CA MET A 1 -44.74 7.31 11.51
C MET A 1 -43.26 7.10 11.75
N SER A 2 -42.50 6.85 10.69
CA SER A 2 -41.05 6.63 10.74
C SER A 2 -40.34 7.99 10.84
N GLU A 3 -39.60 8.21 11.93
CA GLU A 3 -38.75 9.39 12.05
C GLU A 3 -37.72 9.45 10.92
N PRO A 4 -37.49 10.62 10.29
CA PRO A 4 -36.47 10.77 9.28
C PRO A 4 -35.07 10.71 9.92
N SER A 5 -34.21 9.82 9.43
CA SER A 5 -32.80 9.75 9.82
C SER A 5 -32.12 11.11 9.60
N PRO A 6 -31.45 11.69 10.60
CA PRO A 6 -30.81 13.00 10.45
C PRO A 6 -29.68 12.91 9.43
N ARG A 7 -29.77 13.70 8.36
CA ARG A 7 -28.69 13.84 7.37
C ARG A 7 -27.43 14.28 8.10
N SER A 8 -26.35 13.49 8.03
CA SER A 8 -25.07 13.85 8.66
C SER A 8 -24.54 15.13 7.99
N SER A 9 -24.50 16.24 8.73
CA SER A 9 -23.94 17.49 8.21
C SER A 9 -22.44 17.32 7.95
N LEU A 10 -21.94 18.00 6.91
CA LEU A 10 -20.52 18.00 6.54
C LEU A 10 -19.62 18.44 7.71
N VAL A 11 -20.14 19.32 8.57
CA VAL A 11 -19.50 19.75 9.83
C VAL A 11 -19.38 18.61 10.82
N ARG A 12 -20.43 17.80 11.00
CA ARG A 12 -20.37 16.59 11.84
C ARG A 12 -19.37 15.60 11.26
N TRP A 13 -19.34 15.40 9.94
CA TRP A 13 -18.36 14.53 9.30
C TRP A 13 -16.92 14.99 9.53
N LEU A 14 -16.61 16.28 9.29
CA LEU A 14 -15.28 16.87 9.52
C LEU A 14 -14.84 16.77 10.99
N TYR A 15 -15.76 16.99 11.92
CA TYR A 15 -15.49 16.91 13.36
C TYR A 15 -15.29 15.47 13.83
N THR A 16 -15.96 14.49 13.21
CA THR A 16 -15.88 13.08 13.61
C THR A 16 -14.74 12.31 12.90
N HIS A 17 -14.29 12.78 11.73
CA HIS A 17 -13.23 12.12 10.94
C HIS A 17 -11.90 12.89 10.89
N ASN A 18 -11.82 14.02 11.61
CA ASN A 18 -10.65 14.88 11.83
C ASN A 18 -9.57 14.80 10.72
N PRO A 19 -9.78 15.46 9.56
CA PRO A 19 -8.86 15.41 8.43
C PRO A 19 -7.51 16.10 8.72
N PHE A 20 -7.40 16.84 9.82
CA PHE A 20 -6.20 17.59 10.17
C PHE A 20 -4.98 16.68 10.37
N TYR A 21 -5.17 15.42 10.78
CA TYR A 21 -4.06 14.45 10.84
C TYR A 21 -3.49 14.12 9.46
N ALA A 22 -4.36 13.87 8.48
CA ALA A 22 -3.94 13.59 7.10
C ALA A 22 -3.31 14.83 6.45
N ILE A 23 -3.89 16.01 6.68
CA ILE A 23 -3.34 17.29 6.21
C ILE A 23 -1.97 17.54 6.86
N SER A 24 -1.82 17.31 8.18
CA SER A 24 -0.55 17.43 8.88
C SER A 24 0.51 16.51 8.27
N ALA A 25 0.18 15.26 7.99
CA ALA A 25 1.11 14.32 7.37
C ALA A 25 1.47 14.75 5.94
N ALA A 26 0.50 15.20 5.14
CA ALA A 26 0.76 15.70 3.79
C ALA A 26 1.67 16.94 3.81
N LEU A 27 1.40 17.91 4.71
CA LEU A 27 2.23 19.09 4.91
C LEU A 27 3.62 18.73 5.42
N MET A 28 3.74 17.75 6.30
CA MET A 28 5.03 17.25 6.78
C MET A 28 5.84 16.61 5.65
N LEU A 29 5.22 15.73 4.86
CA LEU A 29 5.87 15.12 3.69
C LEU A 29 6.27 16.18 2.66
N TYR A 30 5.43 17.18 2.43
CA TYR A 30 5.75 18.32 1.58
C TYR A 30 6.92 19.15 2.14
N ALA A 31 6.92 19.47 3.43
CA ALA A 31 7.98 20.23 4.08
C ALA A 31 9.33 19.49 4.04
N VAL A 32 9.33 18.17 4.28
CA VAL A 32 10.51 17.33 4.10
C VAL A 32 10.97 17.39 2.65
N ARG A 33 10.08 17.18 1.67
CA ARG A 33 10.47 17.24 0.26
C ARG A 33 10.99 18.61 -0.17
N ALA A 34 10.38 19.70 0.30
CA ALA A 34 10.80 21.07 -0.02
C ALA A 34 12.16 21.39 0.62
N GLY A 35 12.33 21.10 1.92
CA GLY A 35 13.58 21.38 2.63
C GLY A 35 14.78 20.56 2.14
N TYR A 36 14.55 19.30 1.72
CA TYR A 36 15.61 18.45 1.16
C TYR A 36 15.75 18.56 -0.37
N GLY A 37 14.81 19.20 -1.06
CA GLY A 37 14.86 19.45 -2.51
C GLY A 37 15.76 20.63 -2.91
N GLU A 38 16.01 21.56 -2.00
CA GLU A 38 16.90 22.72 -2.21
C GLU A 38 18.34 22.49 -1.72
N LEU A 39 18.58 21.46 -0.90
CA LEU A 39 19.92 21.08 -0.47
C LEU A 39 20.65 20.42 -1.66
N GLN A 40 21.78 21.01 -2.06
CA GLN A 40 22.54 20.66 -3.25
C GLN A 40 22.63 19.14 -3.51
N ILE A 41 22.36 18.80 -4.77
CA ILE A 41 22.41 17.46 -5.38
C ILE A 41 23.81 16.87 -5.16
N GLY A 42 24.02 16.19 -4.03
CA GLY A 42 25.32 15.62 -3.67
C GLY A 42 25.51 15.32 -2.18
N SER A 43 24.72 15.90 -1.27
CA SER A 43 24.89 15.69 0.18
C SER A 43 23.57 15.55 0.96
N ILE A 44 22.54 14.96 0.35
CA ILE A 44 21.31 14.61 1.09
C ILE A 44 21.68 13.51 2.10
N ASN A 45 21.76 13.89 3.38
CA ASN A 45 21.98 12.94 4.46
C ASN A 45 20.71 12.10 4.67
N CYS A 46 20.71 10.94 4.01
CA CYS A 46 19.66 9.93 3.96
C CYS A 46 19.14 9.56 5.36
N TRP A 47 20.03 9.52 6.35
CA TRP A 47 19.71 9.21 7.73
C TRP A 47 18.90 10.30 8.42
N VAL A 48 19.12 11.57 8.07
CA VAL A 48 18.38 12.68 8.68
C VAL A 48 16.95 12.72 8.15
N MET A 49 16.75 12.50 6.84
CA MET A 49 15.40 12.42 6.26
C MET A 49 14.61 11.26 6.86
N MET A 50 15.21 10.06 6.96
CA MET A 50 14.58 8.94 7.66
C MET A 50 14.33 9.26 9.14
N GLY A 51 15.28 9.91 9.81
CA GLY A 51 15.16 10.30 11.22
C GLY A 51 13.96 11.22 11.46
N VAL A 52 13.73 12.21 10.58
CA VAL A 52 12.57 13.10 10.65
C VAL A 52 11.26 12.33 10.43
N LEU A 53 11.20 11.46 9.41
CA LEU A 53 10.02 10.63 9.16
C LEU A 53 9.74 9.65 10.32
N ALA A 54 10.78 9.04 10.88
CA ALA A 54 10.68 8.14 12.02
C ALA A 54 10.22 8.89 13.28
N ALA A 55 10.78 10.06 13.56
CA ALA A 55 10.38 10.90 14.69
C ALA A 55 8.91 11.33 14.57
N TYR A 56 8.47 11.75 13.39
CA TYR A 56 7.07 12.10 13.13
C TYR A 56 6.14 10.89 13.29
N THR A 57 6.56 9.72 12.80
CA THR A 57 5.81 8.46 12.94
C THR A 57 5.67 8.05 14.41
N LEU A 58 6.75 8.16 15.20
CA LEU A 58 6.73 7.90 16.65
C LEU A 58 5.84 8.89 17.40
N LEU A 59 5.88 10.16 17.03
CA LEU A 59 5.02 11.19 17.62
C LEU A 59 3.55 10.84 17.39
N LEU A 60 3.16 10.52 16.16
CA LEU A 60 1.78 10.12 15.84
C LEU A 60 1.39 8.81 16.53
N ALA A 61 2.28 7.82 16.58
CA ALA A 61 2.04 6.57 17.28
C ALA A 61 1.81 6.81 18.79
N GLY A 62 2.64 7.65 19.42
CA GLY A 62 2.51 8.05 20.81
C GLY A 62 1.19 8.78 21.07
N VAL A 63 0.85 9.77 20.25
CA VAL A 63 -0.42 10.50 20.33
C VAL A 63 -1.61 9.56 20.17
N GLY A 64 -1.58 8.65 19.19
CA GLY A 64 -2.62 7.65 18.99
C GLY A 64 -2.81 6.75 20.22
N VAL A 65 -1.73 6.24 20.80
CA VAL A 65 -1.80 5.42 22.03
C VAL A 65 -2.31 6.23 23.23
N CYS A 66 -1.88 7.48 23.39
CA CYS A 66 -2.36 8.38 24.45
C CYS A 66 -3.85 8.67 24.30
N ILE A 67 -4.34 8.96 23.09
CA ILE A 67 -5.78 9.19 22.83
C ILE A 67 -6.60 7.96 23.19
N VAL A 68 -6.15 6.77 22.82
CA VAL A 68 -6.85 5.51 23.17
C VAL A 68 -6.85 5.28 24.68
N ARG A 69 -5.71 5.46 25.37
CA ARG A 69 -5.59 5.16 26.80
C ARG A 69 -6.24 6.21 27.70
N LEU A 70 -6.05 7.49 27.41
CA LEU A 70 -6.47 8.60 28.26
C LEU A 70 -7.85 9.13 27.85
N GLY A 71 -8.07 9.31 26.55
CA GLY A 71 -9.30 9.90 26.03
C GLY A 71 -10.40 8.89 25.69
N ARG A 72 -10.05 7.62 25.46
CA ARG A 72 -10.95 6.57 24.92
C ARG A 72 -11.69 7.00 23.65
N VAL A 73 -11.15 7.99 22.92
CA VAL A 73 -11.71 8.51 21.66
C VAL A 73 -11.20 7.66 20.52
N TRP A 74 -11.93 6.59 20.21
CA TRP A 74 -11.51 5.63 19.19
C TRP A 74 -11.62 6.18 17.76
N GLU A 75 -12.54 7.09 17.47
CA GLU A 75 -12.69 7.64 16.12
C GLU A 75 -11.45 8.40 15.65
N ASP A 76 -10.90 9.30 16.48
CA ASP A 76 -9.66 10.01 16.19
C ASP A 76 -8.45 9.06 16.13
N ALA A 77 -8.40 8.11 17.07
CA ALA A 77 -7.36 7.10 17.07
C ALA A 77 -7.35 6.28 15.78
N ARG A 78 -8.51 5.92 15.21
CA ARG A 78 -8.62 5.17 13.96
C ARG A 78 -7.86 5.86 12.83
N SER A 79 -8.13 7.14 12.62
CA SER A 79 -7.50 7.91 11.54
C SER A 79 -5.99 7.96 11.71
N ILE A 80 -5.50 8.16 12.94
CA ILE A 80 -4.06 8.16 13.23
C ILE A 80 -3.45 6.77 12.98
N LEU A 81 -4.09 5.70 13.45
CA LEU A 81 -3.58 4.34 13.28
C LEU A 81 -3.52 3.92 11.80
N LEU A 82 -4.51 4.29 11.00
CA LEU A 82 -4.51 4.05 9.56
C LEU A 82 -3.45 4.92 8.85
N LEU A 83 -3.23 6.15 9.31
CA LEU A 83 -2.20 7.04 8.80
C LEU A 83 -0.78 6.50 9.04
N LEU A 84 -0.55 5.80 10.15
CA LEU A 84 0.74 5.13 10.40
C LEU A 84 1.08 4.12 9.30
N LEU A 85 0.09 3.38 8.77
CA LEU A 85 0.30 2.44 7.67
C LEU A 85 0.75 3.14 6.39
N LEU A 86 0.16 4.32 6.11
CA LEU A 86 0.57 5.17 4.99
C LEU A 86 1.95 5.77 5.22
N LEU A 87 2.32 6.10 6.46
CA LEU A 87 3.66 6.60 6.80
C LEU A 87 4.72 5.51 6.67
N PHE A 88 4.42 4.25 7.03
CA PHE A 88 5.33 3.14 6.75
C PHE A 88 5.56 2.94 5.25
N LEU A 89 4.49 3.06 4.45
CA LEU A 89 4.62 3.10 3.00
C LEU A 89 5.48 4.29 2.54
N ALA A 90 5.26 5.49 3.09
CA ALA A 90 6.03 6.68 2.73
C ALA A 90 7.53 6.49 3.04
N VAL A 91 7.87 5.97 4.22
CA VAL A 91 9.24 5.61 4.59
C VAL A 91 9.82 4.59 3.61
N SER A 92 9.04 3.57 3.22
CA SER A 92 9.46 2.58 2.24
C SER A 92 9.71 3.18 0.85
N ILE A 93 8.86 4.11 0.38
CA ILE A 93 9.05 4.81 -0.90
C ILE A 93 10.27 5.74 -0.85
N SER A 94 10.42 6.50 0.24
CA SER A 94 11.59 7.34 0.44
C SER A 94 12.88 6.53 0.44
N ALA A 95 12.88 5.32 1.03
CA ALA A 95 14.05 4.46 1.03
C ALA A 95 14.51 4.03 -0.39
N ASP A 96 13.62 4.01 -1.39
CA ASP A 96 14.00 3.62 -2.76
C ASP A 96 14.96 4.64 -3.42
N ASP A 97 14.65 5.94 -3.34
CA ASP A 97 15.49 7.00 -3.90
C ASP A 97 16.84 7.09 -3.16
N LEU A 98 16.82 6.78 -1.87
CA LEU A 98 18.02 6.68 -1.03
C LEU A 98 18.87 5.46 -1.42
N PHE A 99 18.24 4.38 -1.86
CA PHE A 99 18.93 3.19 -2.34
C PHE A 99 19.75 3.51 -3.59
N VAL A 100 19.16 4.21 -4.56
CA VAL A 100 19.84 4.58 -5.83
C VAL A 100 21.03 5.53 -5.61
N LYS A 101 21.12 6.16 -4.44
CA LYS A 101 22.17 7.15 -4.09
C LYS A 101 23.18 6.61 -3.08
N ALA A 102 23.02 5.38 -2.60
CA ALA A 102 23.88 4.83 -1.56
C ALA A 102 25.25 4.47 -2.13
N THR A 103 26.33 5.00 -1.53
CA THR A 103 27.70 4.73 -1.98
C THR A 103 28.21 3.33 -1.62
N THR A 104 27.51 2.59 -0.75
CA THR A 104 27.90 1.24 -0.32
C THR A 104 26.69 0.32 -0.19
N PRO A 105 26.71 -0.88 -0.80
CA PRO A 105 25.64 -1.89 -0.73
C PRO A 105 25.15 -2.23 0.69
N GLY A 106 26.08 -2.29 1.64
CA GLY A 106 25.76 -2.60 3.05
C GLY A 106 24.92 -1.52 3.73
N GLN A 107 25.11 -0.24 3.39
CA GLN A 107 24.35 0.85 3.97
C GLN A 107 22.88 0.83 3.51
N GLY A 108 22.63 0.56 2.22
CA GLY A 108 21.28 0.44 1.69
C GLY A 108 20.50 -0.74 2.29
N THR A 109 21.15 -1.88 2.49
CA THR A 109 20.55 -3.04 3.17
C THR A 109 20.22 -2.73 4.63
N ALA A 110 21.16 -2.11 5.35
CA ALA A 110 20.95 -1.71 6.75
C ALA A 110 19.81 -0.69 6.87
N LEU A 111 19.70 0.24 5.93
CA LEU A 111 18.63 1.23 5.87
C LEU A 111 17.25 0.56 5.75
N LEU A 112 17.07 -0.33 4.77
CA LEU A 112 15.80 -1.03 4.56
C LEU A 112 15.45 -1.98 5.72
N ALA A 113 16.45 -2.70 6.25
CA ALA A 113 16.27 -3.55 7.42
C ALA A 113 15.85 -2.73 8.65
N SER A 114 16.49 -1.59 8.88
CA SER A 114 16.13 -0.68 9.98
C SER A 114 14.73 -0.11 9.83
N GLY A 115 14.32 0.27 8.61
CA GLY A 115 12.97 0.74 8.30
C GLY A 115 11.92 -0.34 8.58
N PHE A 116 12.17 -1.58 8.14
CA PHE A 116 11.28 -2.72 8.43
C PHE A 116 11.16 -3.00 9.93
N LEU A 117 12.30 -3.12 10.63
CA LEU A 117 12.31 -3.37 12.08
C LEU A 117 11.62 -2.24 12.84
N PHE A 118 11.83 -1.00 12.43
CA PHE A 118 11.14 0.17 12.97
C PHE A 118 9.62 0.06 12.77
N SER A 119 9.14 -0.20 11.56
CA SER A 119 7.70 -0.35 11.29
C SER A 119 7.06 -1.48 12.11
N VAL A 120 7.75 -2.62 12.25
CA VAL A 120 7.29 -3.73 13.10
C VAL A 120 7.26 -3.33 14.58
N ALA A 121 8.33 -2.71 15.08
CA ALA A 121 8.43 -2.28 16.48
C ALA A 121 7.37 -1.24 16.84
N VAL A 122 7.16 -0.23 15.98
CA VAL A 122 6.11 0.78 16.17
C VAL A 122 4.73 0.13 16.13
N SER A 123 4.46 -0.77 15.17
CA SER A 123 3.18 -1.48 15.10
C SER A 123 2.91 -2.30 16.35
N ALA A 124 3.90 -3.06 16.83
CA ALA A 124 3.81 -3.85 18.05
C ALA A 124 3.60 -2.96 19.29
N GLY A 125 4.35 -1.86 19.40
CA GLY A 125 4.22 -0.88 20.47
C GLY A 125 2.85 -0.22 20.49
N VAL A 126 2.28 0.06 19.32
CA VAL A 126 0.93 0.59 19.16
C VAL A 126 -0.12 -0.44 19.57
N ILE A 127 -0.04 -1.69 19.09
CA ILE A 127 -0.99 -2.77 19.44
C ILE A 127 -0.97 -3.02 20.96
N TRP A 128 0.23 -3.17 21.52
CA TRP A 128 0.42 -3.37 22.96
C TRP A 128 -0.02 -2.13 23.78
N GLY A 129 0.36 -0.94 23.32
CA GLY A 129 -0.01 0.34 23.90
C GLY A 129 -1.52 0.54 23.92
N SER A 130 -2.21 0.34 22.80
CA SER A 130 -3.66 0.50 22.71
C SER A 130 -4.47 -0.67 23.30
N ARG A 131 -3.81 -1.76 23.73
CA ARG A 131 -4.43 -3.02 24.19
C ARG A 131 -5.32 -3.68 23.13
N ILE A 132 -5.01 -3.45 21.86
CA ILE A 132 -5.67 -4.12 20.74
C ILE A 132 -5.21 -5.59 20.72
N ARG A 133 -6.17 -6.50 20.57
CA ARG A 133 -5.90 -7.94 20.44
C ARG A 133 -6.11 -8.34 18.99
N ILE A 134 -5.02 -8.68 18.32
CA ILE A 134 -5.02 -9.16 16.94
C ILE A 134 -4.67 -10.65 16.96
N GLY A 135 -5.50 -11.47 16.31
CA GLY A 135 -5.19 -12.90 16.12
C GLY A 135 -4.00 -13.10 15.18
N TRP A 136 -3.27 -14.20 15.34
CA TRP A 136 -2.11 -14.52 14.49
C TRP A 136 -2.45 -14.54 13.00
N GLU A 137 -3.70 -14.88 12.64
CA GLU A 137 -4.19 -14.91 11.26
C GLU A 137 -4.22 -13.53 10.58
N TYR A 138 -4.28 -12.45 11.36
CA TYR A 138 -4.17 -11.08 10.84
C TYR A 138 -2.77 -10.52 11.07
N ALA A 139 -2.10 -10.90 12.17
CA ALA A 139 -0.76 -10.43 12.47
C ALA A 139 0.29 -10.93 11.46
N VAL A 140 0.20 -12.20 11.02
CA VAL A 140 1.14 -12.78 10.05
C VAL A 140 1.05 -12.07 8.69
N PRO A 141 -0.13 -11.96 8.04
CA PRO A 141 -0.23 -11.25 6.77
C PRO A 141 0.18 -9.78 6.88
N PHE A 142 -0.13 -9.12 8.00
CA PHE A 142 0.28 -7.74 8.25
C PHE A 142 1.80 -7.58 8.23
N VAL A 143 2.54 -8.41 8.96
CA VAL A 143 4.01 -8.37 8.98
C VAL A 143 4.59 -8.77 7.62
N LEU A 144 3.97 -9.72 6.92
CA LEU A 144 4.39 -10.11 5.57
C LEU A 144 4.23 -8.97 4.56
N TYR A 145 3.18 -8.15 4.65
CA TYR A 145 3.05 -6.95 3.82
C TYR A 145 4.12 -5.89 4.12
N LEU A 146 4.42 -5.65 5.40
CA LEU A 146 5.54 -4.78 5.77
C LEU A 146 6.85 -5.33 5.19
N ALA A 147 7.10 -6.63 5.33
CA ALA A 147 8.27 -7.28 4.76
C ALA A 147 8.31 -7.10 3.24
N LEU A 148 7.20 -7.28 2.54
CA LEU A 148 7.12 -7.08 1.08
C LEU A 148 7.47 -5.64 0.68
N PHE A 149 6.97 -4.62 1.39
CA PHE A 149 7.25 -3.22 1.08
C PHE A 149 8.74 -2.87 1.16
N PHE A 150 9.47 -3.43 2.13
CA PHE A 150 10.91 -3.18 2.32
C PHE A 150 11.83 -4.18 1.58
N ALA A 151 11.40 -5.43 1.40
CA ALA A 151 12.18 -6.46 0.71
C ALA A 151 12.16 -6.26 -0.81
N MET A 152 11.06 -5.75 -1.38
CA MET A 152 10.97 -5.52 -2.81
C MET A 152 12.00 -4.52 -3.35
N PRO A 153 12.19 -3.31 -2.78
CA PRO A 153 13.22 -2.38 -3.27
C PRO A 153 14.64 -2.94 -3.07
N TRP A 154 14.88 -3.69 -1.98
CA TRP A 154 16.13 -4.41 -1.78
C TRP A 154 16.39 -5.38 -2.94
N TRP A 155 15.37 -6.19 -3.28
CA TRP A 155 15.47 -7.15 -4.38
C TRP A 155 15.53 -6.47 -5.74
N CYS A 156 14.89 -5.30 -5.95
CA CYS A 156 14.87 -4.52 -7.19
C CYS A 156 16.15 -3.69 -7.41
N SER A 157 16.95 -3.47 -6.38
CA SER A 157 18.19 -2.71 -6.48
C SER A 157 19.16 -3.26 -7.55
N PRO A 158 19.56 -2.46 -8.54
CA PRO A 158 20.61 -2.83 -9.49
C PRO A 158 22.00 -2.88 -8.87
N GLU A 159 22.26 -2.10 -7.82
CA GLU A 159 23.58 -2.04 -7.16
C GLU A 159 23.85 -3.27 -6.30
N LEU A 160 22.81 -3.81 -5.63
CA LEU A 160 22.91 -5.06 -4.87
C LEU A 160 22.80 -6.29 -5.75
N HIS A 161 21.91 -6.22 -6.74
CA HIS A 161 21.60 -7.33 -7.63
C HIS A 161 21.72 -6.89 -9.09
N PRO A 162 22.95 -6.77 -9.62
CA PRO A 162 23.18 -6.43 -11.01
C PRO A 162 22.49 -7.45 -11.91
N ARG A 163 21.54 -6.98 -12.73
CA ARG A 163 20.78 -7.82 -13.65
C ARG A 163 20.43 -7.07 -14.92
N ALA A 164 20.16 -7.82 -15.98
CA ALA A 164 19.65 -7.25 -17.21
C ALA A 164 18.30 -6.54 -16.96
N THR A 165 18.06 -5.44 -17.66
CA THR A 165 16.79 -4.69 -17.71
C THR A 165 15.56 -5.58 -17.71
N ARG A 166 15.59 -6.61 -18.56
CA ARG A 166 14.47 -7.52 -18.76
C ARG A 166 14.07 -8.20 -17.45
N MET A 167 15.05 -8.67 -16.69
CA MET A 167 14.80 -9.35 -15.42
C MET A 167 14.31 -8.36 -14.36
N LEU A 168 14.79 -7.11 -14.39
CA LEU A 168 14.32 -6.06 -13.48
C LEU A 168 12.84 -5.72 -13.71
N ASN A 169 12.42 -5.54 -14.97
CA ASN A 169 11.02 -5.24 -15.28
C ASN A 169 10.07 -6.37 -14.85
N TRP A 170 10.47 -7.64 -15.04
CA TRP A 170 9.72 -8.78 -14.51
C TRP A 170 9.70 -8.83 -12.99
N THR A 171 10.79 -8.43 -12.35
CA THR A 171 10.86 -8.31 -10.90
C THR A 171 9.84 -7.27 -10.42
N VAL A 172 9.80 -6.08 -11.01
CA VAL A 172 8.81 -5.04 -10.67
C VAL A 172 7.38 -5.55 -10.91
N PHE A 173 7.14 -6.26 -12.02
CA PHE A 173 5.84 -6.90 -12.31
C PHE A 173 5.44 -7.96 -11.29
N LEU A 174 6.39 -8.61 -10.62
CA LEU A 174 6.14 -9.66 -9.63
C LEU A 174 5.57 -9.12 -8.31
N PHE A 175 5.85 -7.86 -7.95
CA PHE A 175 5.41 -7.25 -6.69
C PHE A 175 3.90 -7.42 -6.38
N PRO A 176 2.97 -6.96 -7.26
CA PRO A 176 1.54 -7.09 -7.00
C PRO A 176 1.06 -8.56 -7.04
N GLN A 177 1.80 -9.46 -7.68
CA GLN A 177 1.49 -10.89 -7.71
C GLN A 177 1.78 -11.53 -6.36
N VAL A 178 2.93 -11.19 -5.76
CA VAL A 178 3.27 -11.61 -4.39
C VAL A 178 2.28 -11.00 -3.41
N ALA A 179 1.91 -9.72 -3.58
CA ALA A 179 0.88 -9.10 -2.77
C ALA A 179 -0.47 -9.83 -2.86
N ALA A 180 -0.85 -10.34 -4.04
CA ALA A 180 -2.08 -11.14 -4.21
C ALA A 180 -2.03 -12.43 -3.40
N LEU A 181 -0.90 -13.15 -3.43
CA LEU A 181 -0.70 -14.37 -2.65
C LEU A 181 -0.75 -14.08 -1.15
N LEU A 182 -0.09 -13.00 -0.70
CA LEU A 182 -0.15 -12.56 0.70
C LEU A 182 -1.58 -12.21 1.10
N ASN A 183 -2.36 -11.60 0.22
CA ASN A 183 -3.76 -11.29 0.51
C ASN A 183 -4.58 -12.56 0.75
N LEU A 184 -4.38 -13.60 -0.05
CA LEU A 184 -5.07 -14.89 0.11
C LEU A 184 -4.73 -15.58 1.45
N THR A 185 -3.60 -15.26 2.09
CA THR A 185 -3.30 -15.77 3.44
C THR A 185 -4.27 -15.26 4.51
N LEU A 186 -5.09 -14.25 4.22
CA LEU A 186 -6.18 -13.78 5.08
C LEU A 186 -7.43 -14.67 5.03
N LEU A 187 -7.53 -15.64 4.11
CA LEU A 187 -8.68 -16.53 3.96
C LEU A 187 -9.10 -17.24 5.26
N PRO A 188 -8.18 -17.82 6.07
CA PRO A 188 -8.55 -18.42 7.34
C PRO A 188 -9.22 -17.42 8.28
N ALA A 189 -8.72 -16.19 8.31
CA ALA A 189 -9.22 -15.10 9.14
C ALA A 189 -10.63 -14.67 8.71
N VAL A 190 -10.87 -14.56 7.39
CA VAL A 190 -12.18 -14.27 6.79
C VAL A 190 -13.21 -15.33 7.22
N ARG A 191 -12.84 -16.61 7.11
CA ARG A 191 -13.74 -17.74 7.37
C ARG A 191 -14.15 -17.85 8.83
N ARG A 192 -13.32 -17.40 9.77
CA ARG A 192 -13.70 -17.30 11.20
C ARG A 192 -14.72 -16.19 11.48
N GLY A 193 -14.83 -15.20 10.59
CA GLY A 193 -15.82 -14.13 10.64
C GLY A 193 -15.84 -13.39 11.98
N VAL A 194 -17.06 -13.04 12.44
CA VAL A 194 -17.30 -12.28 13.67
C VAL A 194 -16.71 -12.96 14.91
N LYS A 195 -16.74 -14.30 14.98
CA LYS A 195 -16.23 -15.07 16.13
C LYS A 195 -14.74 -14.88 16.36
N GLY A 196 -13.96 -14.72 15.29
CA GLY A 196 -12.51 -14.52 15.36
C GLY A 196 -12.09 -13.15 15.93
N VAL A 197 -13.02 -12.19 15.97
CA VAL A 197 -12.71 -10.77 16.26
C VAL A 197 -13.56 -10.21 17.41
N ALA A 198 -14.44 -11.02 18.01
CA ALA A 198 -15.38 -10.58 19.06
C ALA A 198 -14.71 -9.95 20.29
N ASN A 199 -13.49 -10.37 20.64
CA ASN A 199 -12.73 -9.88 21.80
C ASN A 199 -11.45 -9.11 21.40
N ASN A 200 -11.56 -8.22 20.41
CA ASN A 200 -10.43 -7.48 19.84
C ASN A 200 -9.94 -6.28 20.68
N GLY A 201 -10.69 -5.86 21.72
CA GLY A 201 -10.34 -4.72 22.57
C GLY A 201 -10.64 -3.33 21.98
N THR A 202 -11.29 -3.27 20.80
CA THR A 202 -11.73 -2.05 20.12
C THR A 202 -13.26 -1.98 20.06
N PRO A 203 -13.86 -0.79 19.92
CA PRO A 203 -15.32 -0.67 19.75
C PRO A 203 -15.79 -1.03 18.33
N TRP A 204 -14.88 -1.33 17.41
CA TRP A 204 -15.22 -1.50 16.00
C TRP A 204 -15.72 -2.93 15.70
N PRO A 205 -16.93 -3.06 15.14
CA PRO A 205 -17.47 -4.36 14.79
C PRO A 205 -16.81 -4.92 13.52
N TRP A 206 -16.91 -6.22 13.36
CA TRP A 206 -16.66 -6.87 12.06
C TRP A 206 -17.70 -6.37 11.04
N PRO A 207 -17.33 -6.02 9.80
CA PRO A 207 -16.02 -6.20 9.18
C PRO A 207 -15.05 -5.01 9.35
N TRP A 208 -15.45 -3.87 9.93
CA TRP A 208 -14.60 -2.67 9.96
C TRP A 208 -13.24 -2.88 10.63
N PHE A 209 -13.19 -3.68 11.70
CA PHE A 209 -11.92 -4.16 12.26
C PHE A 209 -11.75 -5.67 11.99
N PRO A 210 -10.56 -6.12 11.53
CA PRO A 210 -9.37 -5.34 11.16
C PRO A 210 -9.32 -4.93 9.67
N TRP A 211 -10.40 -5.12 8.89
CA TRP A 211 -10.35 -4.97 7.43
C TRP A 211 -10.04 -3.56 6.93
N THR A 212 -10.36 -2.52 7.70
CA THR A 212 -9.96 -1.14 7.33
C THR A 212 -8.46 -0.97 7.19
N ALA A 213 -7.67 -1.59 8.08
CA ALA A 213 -6.20 -1.59 7.97
C ALA A 213 -5.74 -2.30 6.69
N PHE A 214 -6.31 -3.46 6.37
CA PHE A 214 -5.99 -4.18 5.13
C PHE A 214 -6.48 -3.45 3.88
N GLY A 215 -7.57 -2.70 3.95
CA GLY A 215 -8.02 -1.80 2.88
C GLY A 215 -6.99 -0.70 2.61
N VAL A 216 -6.44 -0.09 3.66
CA VAL A 216 -5.35 0.89 3.53
C VAL A 216 -4.07 0.25 2.98
N ILE A 217 -3.73 -0.97 3.41
CA ILE A 217 -2.61 -1.74 2.85
C ILE A 217 -2.86 -2.05 1.37
N ALA A 218 -4.08 -2.36 0.96
CA ALA A 218 -4.40 -2.60 -0.45
C ALA A 218 -4.19 -1.33 -1.30
N VAL A 219 -4.59 -0.16 -0.80
CA VAL A 219 -4.26 1.13 -1.42
C VAL A 219 -2.74 1.33 -1.45
N ALA A 220 -2.04 0.99 -0.37
CA ALA A 220 -0.58 1.07 -0.30
C ALA A 220 0.10 0.17 -1.35
N VAL A 221 -0.40 -1.05 -1.59
CA VAL A 221 0.10 -1.95 -2.65
C VAL A 221 -0.06 -1.30 -4.03
N VAL A 222 -1.20 -0.67 -4.32
CA VAL A 222 -1.42 0.02 -5.61
C VAL A 222 -0.39 1.13 -5.79
N ILE A 223 -0.30 2.04 -4.81
CA ILE A 223 0.66 3.16 -4.84
C ILE A 223 2.09 2.64 -4.96
N ARG A 224 2.44 1.60 -4.19
CA ARG A 224 3.77 1.01 -4.15
C ARG A 224 4.14 0.35 -5.48
N SER A 225 3.21 -0.34 -6.12
CA SER A 225 3.45 -0.99 -7.42
C SER A 225 3.80 0.04 -8.49
N PHE A 226 3.13 1.19 -8.48
CA PHE A 226 3.43 2.32 -9.35
C PHE A 226 4.76 2.98 -8.99
N ALA A 227 5.01 3.23 -7.70
CA ALA A 227 6.25 3.83 -7.23
C ALA A 227 7.48 2.97 -7.60
N LEU A 228 7.42 1.65 -7.43
CA LEU A 228 8.50 0.74 -7.83
C LEU A 228 8.78 0.79 -9.34
N ALA A 229 7.74 0.93 -10.17
CA ALA A 229 7.90 1.09 -11.61
C ALA A 229 8.48 2.46 -11.98
N MET A 230 8.19 3.52 -11.22
CA MET A 230 8.84 4.81 -11.40
C MET A 230 10.31 4.81 -10.96
N THR A 231 10.63 4.16 -9.84
CA THR A 231 11.98 4.23 -9.27
C THR A 231 12.94 3.22 -9.90
N PHE A 232 12.49 2.01 -10.19
CA PHE A 232 13.33 0.93 -10.73
C PHE A 232 12.98 0.51 -12.16
N GLY A 233 11.82 0.91 -12.70
CA GLY A 233 11.53 0.71 -14.11
C GLY A 233 12.50 1.52 -14.95
N GLN A 234 13.05 0.92 -16.01
CA GLN A 234 13.98 1.65 -16.86
C GLN A 234 13.29 2.84 -17.53
N THR A 235 13.89 4.00 -17.31
CA THR A 235 13.44 5.32 -17.70
C THR A 235 13.67 5.58 -19.18
N GLY A 236 12.60 5.96 -19.89
CA GLY A 236 12.67 7.19 -20.67
C GLY A 236 12.82 8.38 -19.69
N PRO A 237 13.37 9.53 -20.11
CA PRO A 237 13.70 10.63 -19.21
C PRO A 237 12.50 11.04 -18.34
N ILE A 238 12.62 10.95 -17.00
CA ILE A 238 11.60 11.40 -16.01
C ILE A 238 11.25 12.87 -16.26
N TRP A 239 12.20 13.64 -16.76
CA TRP A 239 12.07 15.02 -17.19
C TRP A 239 12.13 15.08 -18.72
N GLY A 240 10.99 15.24 -19.36
CA GLY A 240 10.91 15.53 -20.78
C GLY A 240 10.60 17.00 -21.01
N ASP A 241 11.10 17.56 -22.09
CA ASP A 241 10.67 18.89 -22.54
C ASP A 241 9.23 18.79 -23.08
N ILE A 242 8.26 19.11 -22.22
CA ILE A 242 6.88 19.28 -22.64
C ILE A 242 6.74 20.74 -23.05
N LYS A 243 6.89 21.01 -24.35
CA LYS A 243 6.65 22.34 -24.95
C LYS A 243 7.33 23.49 -24.18
N ALA A 244 8.66 23.44 -24.04
CA ALA A 244 9.49 24.48 -23.41
C ALA A 244 9.30 24.69 -21.89
N ARG A 245 8.68 23.73 -21.18
CA ARG A 245 8.80 23.58 -19.72
C ARG A 245 9.24 22.15 -19.43
N SER A 246 10.20 21.97 -18.52
CA SER A 246 10.55 20.66 -17.98
C SER A 246 9.32 20.09 -17.26
N GLY A 247 8.75 19.04 -17.82
CA GLY A 247 7.57 18.36 -17.28
C GLY A 247 7.92 16.94 -16.86
N ILE A 248 7.23 16.43 -15.84
CA ILE A 248 7.38 15.04 -15.42
C ILE A 248 6.71 14.15 -16.49
N VAL A 249 7.50 13.33 -17.18
CA VAL A 249 7.00 12.34 -18.14
C VAL A 249 6.77 11.03 -17.40
N PHE A 250 5.50 10.64 -17.29
CA PHE A 250 5.09 9.38 -16.65
C PHE A 250 5.16 8.19 -17.62
N ASP A 251 6.28 8.01 -18.32
CA ASP A 251 6.50 6.83 -19.16
C ASP A 251 7.12 5.71 -18.31
N THR A 252 6.27 4.78 -17.88
CA THR A 252 6.66 3.64 -17.04
C THR A 252 6.09 2.34 -17.61
N ILE A 253 6.68 1.21 -17.23
CA ILE A 253 6.16 -0.11 -17.58
C ILE A 253 4.83 -0.45 -16.89
N TRP A 254 4.41 0.34 -15.90
CA TRP A 254 3.26 0.05 -15.05
C TRP A 254 1.95 0.19 -15.83
N GLY A 255 1.07 -0.78 -15.63
CA GLY A 255 -0.30 -0.72 -16.12
C GLY A 255 -1.27 -1.27 -15.09
N PRO A 256 -2.56 -0.92 -15.17
CA PRO A 256 -3.59 -1.52 -14.32
C PRO A 256 -3.60 -3.06 -14.36
N TYR A 257 -3.13 -3.66 -15.46
CA TYR A 257 -3.04 -5.11 -15.60
C TYR A 257 -2.09 -5.78 -14.59
N PHE A 258 -1.14 -5.03 -14.03
CA PHE A 258 -0.30 -5.49 -12.91
C PHE A 258 -1.15 -5.89 -11.70
N LEU A 259 -2.30 -5.22 -11.51
CA LEU A 259 -3.15 -5.39 -10.35
C LEU A 259 -4.20 -6.47 -10.52
N ILE A 260 -4.31 -7.15 -11.66
CA ILE A 260 -5.38 -8.14 -11.91
C ILE A 260 -5.39 -9.24 -10.84
N PRO A 261 -4.27 -9.94 -10.53
CA PRO A 261 -4.29 -10.99 -9.51
C PRO A 261 -4.57 -10.43 -8.11
N PHE A 262 -4.06 -9.23 -7.82
CA PHE A 262 -4.32 -8.58 -6.54
C PHE A 262 -5.80 -8.20 -6.39
N GLY A 263 -6.40 -7.59 -7.41
CA GLY A 263 -7.82 -7.28 -7.46
C GLY A 263 -8.70 -8.52 -7.34
N LEU A 264 -8.33 -9.62 -8.02
CA LEU A 264 -9.01 -10.90 -7.86
C LEU A 264 -8.92 -11.44 -6.43
N SER A 265 -7.74 -11.37 -5.80
CA SER A 265 -7.58 -11.79 -4.41
C SER A 265 -8.48 -11.00 -3.46
N ILE A 266 -8.68 -9.70 -3.71
CA ILE A 266 -9.62 -8.87 -2.95
C ILE A 266 -11.05 -9.35 -3.17
N LEU A 267 -11.47 -9.60 -4.42
CA LEU A 267 -12.81 -10.13 -4.70
C LEU A 267 -13.06 -11.46 -4.01
N VAL A 268 -12.09 -12.37 -4.03
CA VAL A 268 -12.17 -13.66 -3.33
C VAL A 268 -12.37 -13.47 -1.83
N LEU A 269 -11.58 -12.60 -1.18
CA LEU A 269 -11.72 -12.34 0.26
C LEU A 269 -13.07 -11.69 0.61
N LEU A 270 -13.53 -10.73 -0.20
CA LEU A 270 -14.83 -10.07 0.00
C LEU A 270 -16.00 -11.04 -0.22
N PHE A 271 -15.90 -11.91 -1.21
CA PHE A 271 -16.89 -12.95 -1.49
C PHE A 271 -16.96 -13.97 -0.34
N GLU A 272 -15.83 -14.54 0.07
CA GLU A 272 -15.74 -15.45 1.22
C GLU A 272 -16.23 -14.78 2.51
N GLY A 273 -15.93 -13.49 2.69
CA GLY A 273 -16.41 -12.72 3.84
C GLY A 273 -17.93 -12.55 3.84
N ALA A 274 -18.51 -12.29 2.66
CA ALA A 274 -19.96 -12.22 2.51
C ALA A 274 -20.65 -13.57 2.79
N LEU A 275 -20.03 -14.67 2.36
CA LEU A 275 -20.50 -16.03 2.68
C LEU A 275 -20.41 -16.33 4.18
N ALA A 276 -19.27 -16.02 4.82
CA ALA A 276 -19.08 -16.22 6.26
C ALA A 276 -20.05 -15.39 7.11
N ALA A 277 -20.50 -14.23 6.62
CA ALA A 277 -21.53 -13.40 7.24
C ALA A 277 -22.97 -13.84 6.95
N GLY A 278 -23.17 -14.82 6.06
CA GLY A 278 -24.50 -15.23 5.59
C GLY A 278 -25.18 -14.20 4.68
N ASN A 279 -24.46 -13.18 4.19
CA ASN A 279 -25.02 -12.11 3.37
C ASN A 279 -24.93 -12.42 1.87
N ARG A 280 -25.91 -13.20 1.38
CA ARG A 280 -25.99 -13.61 -0.04
C ARG A 280 -26.13 -12.44 -1.01
N VAL A 281 -26.70 -11.31 -0.58
CA VAL A 281 -26.84 -10.12 -1.43
C VAL A 281 -25.48 -9.52 -1.75
N VAL A 282 -24.62 -9.38 -0.74
CA VAL A 282 -23.25 -8.88 -0.93
C VAL A 282 -22.44 -9.86 -1.77
N ALA A 283 -22.53 -11.16 -1.51
CA ALA A 283 -21.86 -12.19 -2.30
C ALA A 283 -22.24 -12.10 -3.80
N ARG A 284 -23.55 -11.99 -4.11
CA ARG A 284 -24.04 -11.81 -5.48
C ARG A 284 -23.54 -10.51 -6.11
N ARG A 285 -23.49 -9.41 -5.36
CA ARG A 285 -22.93 -8.14 -5.85
C ARG A 285 -21.46 -8.27 -6.19
N MET A 286 -20.66 -8.98 -5.38
CA MET A 286 -19.24 -9.21 -5.69
C MET A 286 -19.07 -10.00 -6.99
N MET A 287 -19.89 -11.03 -7.22
CA MET A 287 -19.90 -11.77 -8.50
C MET A 287 -20.31 -10.89 -9.69
N LEU A 288 -21.32 -10.03 -9.53
CA LEU A 288 -21.74 -9.11 -10.60
C LEU A 288 -20.69 -8.03 -10.90
N CYS A 289 -19.90 -7.64 -9.90
CA CYS A 289 -18.84 -6.64 -10.07
C CYS A 289 -17.51 -7.25 -10.55
N SER A 290 -17.33 -8.57 -10.50
CA SER A 290 -16.08 -9.22 -10.91
C SER A 290 -15.66 -8.96 -12.36
N PRO A 291 -16.58 -8.85 -13.36
CA PRO A 291 -16.21 -8.48 -14.72
C PRO A 291 -15.56 -7.10 -14.83
N GLY A 292 -15.71 -6.24 -13.82
CA GLY A 292 -15.00 -4.96 -13.74
C GLY A 292 -13.48 -5.10 -13.77
N LEU A 293 -12.92 -6.26 -13.39
CA LEU A 293 -11.49 -6.54 -13.54
C LEU A 293 -11.01 -6.54 -15.00
N LEU A 294 -11.90 -6.75 -15.98
CA LEU A 294 -11.55 -6.65 -17.40
C LEU A 294 -11.11 -5.25 -17.79
N LEU A 295 -11.59 -4.21 -17.09
CA LEU A 295 -11.15 -2.84 -17.31
C LEU A 295 -9.65 -2.68 -17.02
N PHE A 296 -9.11 -3.46 -16.09
CA PHE A 296 -7.68 -3.41 -15.75
C PHE A 296 -6.82 -4.11 -16.80
N ALA A 297 -7.39 -5.03 -17.58
CA ALA A 297 -6.70 -5.71 -18.68
C ALA A 297 -6.53 -4.85 -19.94
N LEU A 298 -7.23 -3.71 -20.02
CA LEU A 298 -7.08 -2.78 -21.13
C LEU A 298 -5.70 -2.07 -21.06
N PRO A 299 -5.15 -1.63 -22.20
CA PRO A 299 -3.99 -0.74 -22.21
C PRO A 299 -4.43 0.68 -21.84
N TRP A 300 -3.94 1.22 -20.72
CA TRP A 300 -4.27 2.57 -20.22
C TRP A 300 -3.18 3.63 -20.48
N SER A 301 -2.08 3.23 -21.13
CA SER A 301 -0.96 4.10 -21.44
C SER A 301 -0.49 3.83 -22.86
N GLU A 302 -0.04 4.89 -23.52
CA GLU A 302 0.57 4.87 -24.85
C GLU A 302 2.08 5.15 -24.78
N GLY A 303 2.66 5.10 -23.57
CA GLY A 303 4.08 5.34 -23.35
C GLY A 303 4.96 4.30 -24.04
N PRO A 304 6.08 4.68 -24.68
CA PRO A 304 7.01 3.74 -25.31
C PRO A 304 7.50 2.63 -24.37
N ALA A 305 7.79 2.94 -23.10
CA ALA A 305 8.22 1.93 -22.12
C ALA A 305 7.09 0.96 -21.78
N PHE A 306 5.86 1.47 -21.66
CA PHE A 306 4.66 0.67 -21.44
C PHE A 306 4.41 -0.29 -22.61
N GLU A 307 4.38 0.23 -23.83
CA GLU A 307 4.10 -0.55 -25.04
C GLU A 307 5.19 -1.59 -25.29
N ALA A 308 6.46 -1.21 -25.11
CA ALA A 308 7.57 -2.14 -25.25
C ALA A 308 7.49 -3.29 -24.24
N PHE A 309 7.05 -3.05 -23.01
CA PHE A 309 6.89 -4.11 -22.03
C PHE A 309 5.63 -4.96 -22.30
N LEU A 310 4.49 -4.33 -22.59
CA LEU A 310 3.23 -5.03 -22.84
C LEU A 310 3.31 -5.89 -24.11
N THR A 311 3.72 -5.31 -25.24
CA THR A 311 3.73 -5.97 -26.55
C THR A 311 4.91 -6.92 -26.69
N ASN A 312 6.14 -6.46 -26.42
CA ASN A 312 7.32 -7.28 -26.70
C ASN A 312 7.66 -8.26 -25.59
N ARG A 313 7.10 -8.11 -24.38
CA ARG A 313 7.39 -8.99 -23.24
C ARG A 313 6.16 -9.75 -22.78
N VAL A 314 5.13 -9.07 -22.29
CA VAL A 314 3.95 -9.71 -21.68
C VAL A 314 3.20 -10.55 -22.71
N LEU A 315 2.78 -9.94 -23.82
CA LEU A 315 2.07 -10.61 -24.91
C LEU A 315 2.88 -11.76 -25.50
N ALA A 316 4.19 -11.58 -25.68
CA ALA A 316 5.07 -12.58 -26.29
C ALA A 316 5.41 -13.77 -25.37
N THR A 317 5.34 -13.62 -24.04
CA THR A 317 5.77 -14.67 -23.09
C THR A 317 4.63 -15.35 -22.37
N ILE A 318 3.67 -14.58 -21.86
CA ILE A 318 2.54 -15.10 -21.09
C ILE A 318 1.22 -14.95 -21.84
N GLY A 319 1.12 -14.09 -22.85
CA GLY A 319 -0.10 -13.84 -23.60
C GLY A 319 -0.84 -12.59 -23.12
N ALA A 320 -1.95 -12.25 -23.77
CA ALA A 320 -2.63 -10.99 -23.49
C ALA A 320 -3.26 -11.00 -22.08
N PRO A 321 -3.11 -9.90 -21.30
CA PRO A 321 -3.74 -9.80 -19.99
C PRO A 321 -5.24 -10.06 -20.02
N MET A 322 -5.93 -9.66 -21.09
CA MET A 322 -7.36 -9.91 -21.29
C MET A 322 -7.73 -11.40 -21.21
N TRP A 323 -6.94 -12.28 -21.85
CA TRP A 323 -7.20 -13.72 -21.84
C TRP A 323 -7.06 -14.30 -20.43
N TRP A 324 -6.01 -13.89 -19.71
CA TRP A 324 -5.80 -14.33 -18.33
C TRP A 324 -6.89 -13.82 -17.40
N THR A 325 -7.31 -12.57 -17.53
CA THR A 325 -8.42 -12.04 -16.73
C THR A 325 -9.70 -12.83 -16.97
N LEU A 326 -10.03 -13.15 -18.22
CA LEU A 326 -11.19 -13.97 -18.54
C LEU A 326 -11.10 -15.37 -17.92
N LEU A 327 -9.95 -16.04 -18.04
CA LEU A 327 -9.76 -17.37 -17.43
C LEU A 327 -9.90 -17.33 -15.90
N LEU A 328 -9.31 -16.31 -15.27
CA LEU A 328 -9.41 -16.11 -13.82
C LEU A 328 -10.84 -15.80 -13.37
N LEU A 329 -11.59 -15.02 -14.15
CA LEU A 329 -12.99 -14.71 -13.87
C LEU A 329 -13.92 -15.89 -14.12
N LEU A 330 -13.60 -16.78 -15.07
CA LEU A 330 -14.35 -18.02 -15.28
C LEU A 330 -14.11 -19.03 -14.16
N ALA A 331 -12.92 -19.00 -13.56
CA ALA A 331 -12.58 -19.85 -12.41
C ALA A 331 -13.19 -19.34 -11.08
N PHE A 332 -13.49 -18.04 -10.99
CA PHE A 332 -14.07 -17.37 -9.83
C PHE A 332 -15.61 -17.44 -9.83
#